data_AF-W0SEC4-F1
#
_entry.id   AF-W0SEC4-F1
#
_cell.length_a   1.000
_cell.length_b   1.000
_cell.length_c   1.000
_cell.angle_alpha   90.00
_cell.angle_beta   90.00
_cell.angle_gamma   90.00
#
_symmetry.space_group_name_H-M   'P 1'
#
loop_
_entity.id
_entity.type
_entity.pdbx_description
1 polymer ?
#
loop_
_entity_poly.entity_id
_entity_poly.type
_entity_poly.pdbx_seq_one_letter_code
_entity_poly.pdbx_strand_id
1 'polypeptide(L)'
;MAAKKTPGKSSSIKKPAARTATPRKPAAKAAVRRPTATRATGAVLSELKSLAKELNKAAKGLSKKRSGNPKDVSTILGNVERMTAEAATKSLIEAESAKLVVTRMSDSLGRDWSRKDIEASLKELGGHLTNIIVAQEFQDLAGQSIRHALKALVGAIIVTEGGGPTEEGRLSQNEVDSLLKDLMP
;
A
#
# COMPACT_ATOMS: atom_id res chain seq x y z
N MET A 1 12.52 -43.15 84.21
CA MET A 1 13.99 -43.14 84.36
C MET A 1 14.61 -42.43 83.16
N ALA A 2 15.63 -41.62 83.44
CA ALA A 2 16.63 -41.02 82.55
C ALA A 2 16.20 -40.01 81.47
N ALA A 3 16.32 -38.73 81.83
CA ALA A 3 16.53 -37.59 80.95
C ALA A 3 17.98 -37.56 80.42
N LYS A 4 18.23 -36.93 79.27
CA LYS A 4 19.55 -36.31 78.98
C LYS A 4 19.44 -35.02 78.14
N LYS A 5 20.14 -34.02 78.66
CA LYS A 5 20.31 -32.63 78.22
C LYS A 5 21.31 -32.49 77.05
N THR A 6 21.04 -31.50 76.17
CA THR A 6 21.87 -30.45 75.48
C THR A 6 23.40 -30.34 75.75
N PRO A 7 24.20 -29.40 75.15
CA PRO A 7 24.17 -28.58 73.89
C PRO A 7 25.57 -28.42 73.18
N GLY A 8 25.70 -27.54 72.16
CA GLY A 8 26.95 -26.82 71.78
C GLY A 8 27.29 -26.86 70.27
N LYS A 9 27.32 -25.79 69.44
CA LYS A 9 28.01 -24.46 69.38
C LYS A 9 29.21 -24.46 68.39
N SER A 10 29.04 -23.66 67.33
CA SER A 10 29.94 -23.03 66.31
C SER A 10 31.43 -23.39 66.15
N SER A 11 31.92 -23.43 64.90
CA SER A 11 32.96 -22.50 64.35
C SER A 11 33.14 -22.75 62.83
N SER A 12 32.83 -21.80 61.94
CA SER A 12 33.71 -20.88 61.20
C SER A 12 34.81 -21.51 60.33
N ILE A 13 34.63 -21.52 58.99
CA ILE A 13 35.75 -21.49 58.04
C ILE A 13 35.48 -20.46 56.93
N LYS A 14 36.54 -19.70 56.65
CA LYS A 14 36.65 -18.48 55.85
C LYS A 14 36.60 -18.74 54.34
N LYS A 15 36.13 -17.71 53.62
CA LYS A 15 36.22 -17.47 52.16
C LYS A 15 37.62 -17.71 51.57
N PRO A 16 37.70 -17.93 50.25
CA PRO A 16 38.25 -16.87 49.42
C PRO A 16 37.41 -16.55 48.17
N ALA A 17 37.60 -15.32 47.67
CA ALA A 17 36.85 -14.69 46.61
C ALA A 17 37.33 -15.10 45.20
N ALA A 18 36.39 -15.15 44.24
CA ALA A 18 36.69 -15.10 42.81
C ALA A 18 35.61 -14.29 42.06
N ARG A 19 36.03 -13.09 41.63
CA ARG A 19 35.74 -12.36 40.37
C ARG A 19 34.34 -12.49 39.72
N THR A 20 33.63 -11.36 39.78
CA THR A 20 32.87 -10.70 38.68
C THR A 20 32.14 -11.56 37.63
N ALA A 21 30.80 -11.53 37.67
CA ALA A 21 29.96 -11.56 36.48
C ALA A 21 28.67 -10.74 36.72
N THR A 22 28.54 -9.64 35.99
CA THR A 22 27.35 -8.80 35.89
C THR A 22 26.11 -9.59 35.45
N PRO A 23 24.90 -9.29 35.94
CA PRO A 23 23.68 -9.94 35.46
C PRO A 23 23.39 -9.48 34.04
N ARG A 24 23.56 -10.39 33.06
CA ARG A 24 23.08 -10.19 31.69
C ARG A 24 21.56 -10.11 31.73
N LYS A 25 21.02 -8.91 31.44
CA LYS A 25 19.62 -8.69 31.03
C LYS A 25 19.25 -9.74 29.97
N PRO A 26 18.08 -10.39 30.04
CA PRO A 26 17.58 -11.15 28.91
C PRO A 26 17.35 -10.16 27.75
N ALA A 27 18.05 -10.39 26.65
CA ALA A 27 17.83 -9.69 25.39
C ALA A 27 16.36 -9.91 25.00
N ALA A 28 15.58 -8.82 25.04
CA ALA A 28 14.24 -8.81 24.47
C ALA A 28 14.39 -9.21 23.00
N LYS A 29 13.81 -10.36 22.64
CA LYS A 29 13.64 -10.77 21.25
C LYS A 29 13.05 -9.60 20.50
N ALA A 30 13.69 -9.20 19.41
CA ALA A 30 13.16 -8.24 18.47
C ALA A 30 11.74 -8.67 18.13
N ALA A 31 10.76 -7.91 18.62
CA ALA A 31 9.39 -8.06 18.21
C ALA A 31 9.37 -7.80 16.71
N VAL A 32 9.22 -8.87 15.94
CA VAL A 32 8.75 -8.78 14.56
C VAL A 32 7.52 -7.90 14.64
N ARG A 33 7.61 -6.68 14.10
CA ARG A 33 6.47 -5.79 13.94
C ARG A 33 5.46 -6.59 13.12
N ARG A 34 4.47 -7.16 13.80
CA ARG A 34 3.24 -7.60 13.14
C ARG A 34 2.79 -6.39 12.30
N PRO A 35 2.51 -6.57 11.00
CA PRO A 35 1.81 -5.52 10.29
C PRO A 35 0.54 -5.26 11.10
N THR A 36 0.33 -4.00 11.46
CA THR A 36 -0.90 -3.53 12.10
C THR A 36 -2.05 -3.89 11.16
N ALA A 37 -2.62 -5.07 11.38
CA ALA A 37 -3.78 -5.61 10.69
C ALA A 37 -4.99 -4.84 11.20
N THR A 38 -5.14 -3.62 10.71
CA THR A 38 -6.34 -2.77 10.69
C THR A 38 -5.88 -1.38 10.28
N ARG A 39 -5.31 -1.25 9.09
CA ARG A 39 -5.58 -0.02 8.35
C ARG A 39 -7.08 -0.12 8.07
N ALA A 40 -7.89 0.59 8.86
CA ALA A 40 -9.34 0.43 8.85
C ALA A 40 -9.82 0.49 7.40
N THR A 41 -10.63 -0.48 6.96
CA THR A 41 -11.15 -0.59 5.59
C THR A 41 -11.72 0.76 5.09
N GLY A 42 -12.29 1.58 5.98
CA GLY A 42 -12.74 2.94 5.67
C GLY A 42 -11.63 3.93 5.27
N ALA A 43 -10.41 3.78 5.79
CA ALA A 43 -9.25 4.58 5.40
C ALA A 43 -8.85 4.30 3.95
N VAL A 44 -8.80 3.03 3.54
CA VAL A 44 -8.48 2.66 2.15
C VAL A 44 -9.53 3.19 1.18
N LEU A 45 -10.82 3.11 1.53
CA LEU A 45 -11.89 3.71 0.74
C LEU A 45 -11.72 5.23 0.57
N SER A 46 -11.35 5.93 1.65
CA SER A 46 -11.14 7.38 1.62
C SER A 46 -9.95 7.77 0.74
N GLU A 47 -8.88 6.98 0.78
CA GLU A 47 -7.69 7.17 -0.04
C GLU A 47 -8.00 6.90 -1.52
N LEU A 48 -8.71 5.81 -1.85
CA LEU A 48 -9.15 5.51 -3.22
C LEU A 48 -10.06 6.62 -3.77
N LYS A 49 -10.97 7.16 -2.96
CA LYS A 49 -11.81 8.30 -3.35
C LYS A 49 -10.99 9.58 -3.58
N SER A 50 -9.93 9.80 -2.79
CA SER A 50 -9.03 10.94 -3.00
C SER A 50 -8.27 10.78 -4.31
N LEU A 51 -7.70 9.60 -4.55
CA LEU A 51 -7.05 9.26 -5.82
C LEU A 51 -8.01 9.47 -6.99
N ALA A 52 -9.26 9.01 -6.91
CA ALA A 52 -10.27 9.21 -7.95
C ALA A 52 -10.52 10.71 -8.26
N LYS A 53 -10.53 11.57 -7.24
CA LYS A 53 -10.67 13.02 -7.43
C LYS A 53 -9.44 13.63 -8.11
N GLU A 54 -8.24 13.21 -7.72
CA GLU A 54 -6.99 13.67 -8.34
C GLU A 54 -6.88 13.21 -9.79
N LEU A 55 -7.28 11.98 -10.10
CA LEU A 55 -7.30 11.44 -11.44
C LEU A 55 -8.28 12.21 -12.34
N ASN A 56 -9.48 12.53 -11.82
CA ASN A 56 -10.43 13.36 -12.54
C ASN A 56 -9.91 14.78 -12.79
N LYS A 57 -9.14 15.36 -11.84
CA LYS A 57 -8.47 16.65 -12.06
C LYS A 57 -7.40 16.55 -13.15
N ALA A 58 -6.58 15.51 -13.13
CA ALA A 58 -5.56 15.24 -14.14
C ALA A 58 -6.19 15.07 -15.54
N ALA A 59 -7.26 14.27 -15.63
CA ALA A 59 -8.04 14.07 -16.86
C ALA A 59 -8.70 15.36 -17.38
N LYS A 60 -9.20 16.22 -16.50
CA LYS A 60 -9.75 17.55 -16.89
C LYS A 60 -8.66 18.53 -17.33
N GLY A 61 -7.48 18.47 -16.74
CA GLY A 61 -6.32 19.25 -17.17
C GLY A 61 -5.94 18.94 -18.61
N LEU A 62 -6.01 17.66 -18.97
CA LEU A 62 -5.77 17.15 -20.31
C LEU A 62 -6.85 17.57 -21.34
N SER A 63 -8.12 17.70 -20.93
CA SER A 63 -9.19 18.11 -21.85
C SER A 63 -9.32 19.63 -22.04
N LYS A 64 -8.96 20.44 -21.02
CA LYS A 64 -9.01 21.91 -21.09
C LYS A 64 -7.81 22.52 -21.81
N LYS A 65 -6.61 21.95 -21.63
CA LYS A 65 -5.47 22.29 -22.47
C LYS A 65 -5.56 21.42 -23.71
N ARG A 66 -6.06 21.93 -24.85
CA ARG A 66 -5.60 21.40 -26.14
C ARG A 66 -4.08 21.39 -26.03
N SER A 67 -3.49 20.21 -25.96
CA SER A 67 -2.14 19.97 -25.49
C SER A 67 -1.13 20.60 -26.44
N GLY A 68 -0.88 21.90 -26.28
CA GLY A 68 0.16 22.60 -27.02
C GLY A 68 1.56 22.14 -26.62
N ASN A 69 1.72 21.52 -25.44
CA ASN A 69 3.00 21.01 -24.96
C ASN A 69 2.92 19.52 -24.56
N PRO A 70 3.56 18.62 -25.32
CA PRO A 70 3.62 17.19 -25.03
C PRO A 70 4.30 16.83 -23.69
N LYS A 71 5.17 17.69 -23.15
CA LYS A 71 5.80 17.47 -21.82
C LYS A 71 4.77 17.51 -20.68
N ASP A 72 3.77 18.38 -20.79
CA ASP A 72 2.66 18.44 -19.83
C ASP A 72 1.83 17.15 -19.89
N VAL A 73 1.58 16.63 -21.10
CA VAL A 73 0.83 15.37 -21.31
C VAL A 73 1.59 14.18 -20.75
N SER A 74 2.90 14.09 -20.98
CA SER A 74 3.77 13.06 -20.39
C SER A 74 3.73 13.07 -18.86
N THR A 75 3.83 14.26 -18.25
CA THR A 75 3.77 14.41 -16.79
C THR A 75 2.43 13.93 -16.22
N ILE A 76 1.32 14.27 -16.88
CA ILE A 76 -0.02 13.81 -16.51
C ILE A 76 -0.13 12.29 -16.63
N LEU A 77 0.39 11.70 -17.70
CA LEU A 77 0.40 10.25 -17.93
C LEU A 77 1.17 9.51 -16.82
N GLY A 78 2.40 9.93 -16.52
CA GLY A 78 3.19 9.30 -15.46
C GLY A 78 2.55 9.45 -14.06
N ASN A 79 1.84 10.54 -13.80
CA ASN A 79 1.05 10.69 -12.57
C ASN A 79 -0.12 9.70 -12.54
N VAL A 80 -0.88 9.58 -13.63
CA VAL A 80 -2.01 8.65 -13.71
C VAL A 80 -1.53 7.21 -13.54
N GLU A 81 -0.43 6.82 -14.19
CA GLU A 81 0.18 5.50 -14.06
C GLU A 81 0.56 5.17 -12.60
N ARG A 82 1.25 6.10 -11.90
CA ARG A 82 1.58 5.93 -10.48
C ARG A 82 0.34 5.70 -9.63
N MET A 83 -0.70 6.51 -9.83
CA MET A 83 -1.94 6.38 -9.08
C MET A 83 -2.66 5.06 -9.38
N THR A 84 -2.63 4.58 -10.63
CA THR A 84 -3.16 3.27 -11.02
C THR A 84 -2.42 2.14 -10.33
N ALA A 85 -1.09 2.20 -10.26
CA ALA A 85 -0.28 1.22 -9.55
C ALA A 85 -0.58 1.22 -8.04
N GLU A 86 -0.75 2.39 -7.43
CA GLU A 86 -1.15 2.51 -6.03
C GLU A 86 -2.54 1.91 -5.76
N ALA A 87 -3.53 2.22 -6.61
CA ALA A 87 -4.87 1.66 -6.49
C ALA A 87 -4.88 0.13 -6.68
N ALA A 88 -4.09 -0.38 -7.64
CA ALA A 88 -3.91 -1.81 -7.85
C ALA A 88 -3.35 -2.51 -6.61
N THR A 89 -2.31 -1.93 -6.02
CA THR A 89 -1.67 -2.44 -4.80
C THR A 89 -2.65 -2.46 -3.63
N LYS A 90 -3.46 -1.40 -3.46
CA LYS A 90 -4.50 -1.36 -2.43
C LYS A 90 -5.56 -2.43 -2.66
N SER A 91 -6.02 -2.61 -3.90
CA SER A 91 -6.97 -3.66 -4.25
C SER A 91 -6.44 -5.06 -3.91
N LEU A 92 -5.16 -5.32 -4.19
CA LEU A 92 -4.52 -6.59 -3.85
C LEU A 92 -4.49 -6.84 -2.33
N ILE A 93 -4.10 -5.83 -1.54
CA ILE A 93 -4.06 -5.93 -0.08
C ILE A 93 -5.45 -6.20 0.50
N GLU A 94 -6.49 -5.55 -0.04
CA GLU A 94 -7.87 -5.76 0.36
C GLU A 94 -8.36 -7.17 -0.01
N ALA A 95 -7.96 -7.70 -1.17
CA ALA A 95 -8.26 -9.07 -1.57
C ALA A 95 -7.56 -10.12 -0.67
N GLU A 96 -6.31 -9.88 -0.29
CA GLU A 96 -5.59 -10.72 0.67
C GLU A 96 -6.24 -10.68 2.06
N SER A 97 -6.68 -9.51 2.50
CA SER A 97 -7.37 -9.34 3.78
C SER A 97 -8.74 -10.05 3.77
N ALA A 98 -9.52 -9.89 2.70
CA ALA A 98 -10.76 -10.62 2.47
C ALA A 98 -10.56 -12.13 2.52
N LYS A 99 -9.50 -12.64 1.87
CA LYS A 99 -9.15 -14.06 1.90
C LYS A 99 -8.90 -14.54 3.33
N LEU A 100 -8.18 -13.78 4.14
CA LEU A 100 -7.93 -14.12 5.55
C LEU A 100 -9.23 -14.18 6.36
N VAL A 101 -10.17 -13.27 6.13
CA VAL A 101 -11.48 -13.28 6.79
C VAL A 101 -12.27 -14.55 6.41
N VAL A 102 -12.31 -14.90 5.12
CA VAL A 102 -12.96 -16.13 4.65
C VAL A 102 -12.32 -17.37 5.25
N THR A 103 -11.00 -17.47 5.26
CA THR A 103 -10.29 -18.62 5.86
C THR A 103 -10.63 -18.76 7.35
N ARG A 104 -10.60 -17.66 8.12
CA ARG A 104 -10.96 -17.70 9.55
C ARG A 104 -12.42 -18.08 9.77
N MET A 105 -13.32 -17.57 8.94
CA MET A 105 -14.73 -17.92 8.99
C MET A 105 -14.92 -19.42 8.69
N SER A 106 -14.30 -19.96 7.65
CA SER A 106 -14.34 -21.39 7.33
C SER A 106 -13.79 -22.27 8.46
N ASP A 107 -12.68 -21.86 9.07
CA ASP A 107 -12.10 -22.55 10.23
C ASP A 107 -13.03 -22.52 11.45
N SER A 108 -13.76 -21.42 11.67
CA SER A 108 -14.71 -21.31 12.79
C SER A 108 -15.97 -22.14 12.54
N LEU A 109 -16.52 -22.13 11.31
CA LEU A 109 -17.65 -22.99 10.94
C LEU A 109 -17.35 -24.49 11.15
N GLY A 110 -16.10 -24.91 10.99
CA GLY A 110 -15.68 -26.29 11.25
C GLY A 110 -15.63 -26.68 12.73
N ARG A 111 -15.68 -25.70 13.65
CA ARG A 111 -15.61 -25.90 15.11
C ARG A 111 -16.93 -25.55 15.79
N ASP A 112 -17.38 -24.31 15.62
CA ASP A 112 -18.54 -23.73 16.29
C ASP A 112 -19.33 -22.83 15.32
N TRP A 113 -20.63 -23.13 15.13
CA TRP A 113 -21.53 -22.33 14.30
C TRP A 113 -22.10 -21.13 15.06
N SER A 114 -21.24 -20.14 15.31
CA SER A 114 -21.64 -18.87 15.92
C SER A 114 -22.21 -17.91 14.87
N ARG A 115 -23.53 -17.72 14.87
CA ARG A 115 -24.20 -16.75 13.98
C ARG A 115 -23.63 -15.34 14.09
N LYS A 116 -23.29 -14.90 15.31
CA LYS A 116 -22.74 -13.57 15.57
C LYS A 116 -21.39 -13.36 14.90
N ASP A 117 -20.52 -14.37 14.94
CA ASP A 117 -19.18 -14.30 14.34
C ASP A 117 -19.25 -14.40 12.82
N ILE A 118 -20.21 -15.16 12.28
CA ILE A 118 -20.51 -15.22 10.86
C ILE A 118 -20.98 -13.85 10.35
N GLU A 119 -21.94 -13.21 11.04
CA GLU A 119 -22.43 -11.87 10.67
C GLU A 119 -21.31 -10.81 10.74
N ALA A 120 -20.44 -10.88 11.74
CA ALA A 120 -19.27 -10.00 11.85
C ALA A 120 -18.28 -10.21 10.68
N SER A 121 -17.95 -11.46 10.38
CA SER A 121 -17.02 -11.82 9.29
C SER A 121 -17.57 -11.42 7.91
N LEU A 122 -18.87 -11.62 7.67
CA LEU A 122 -19.53 -11.20 6.43
C LEU A 122 -19.52 -9.67 6.27
N LYS A 123 -19.73 -8.92 7.36
CA LYS A 123 -19.67 -7.46 7.33
C LYS A 123 -18.25 -6.96 7.04
N GLU A 124 -17.24 -7.58 7.64
CA GLU A 124 -15.82 -7.28 7.38
C GLU A 124 -15.46 -7.59 5.92
N LEU A 125 -15.85 -8.76 5.42
CA LEU A 125 -15.68 -9.18 4.03
C LEU A 125 -16.35 -8.21 3.05
N GLY A 126 -17.59 -7.78 3.33
CA GLY A 126 -18.30 -6.80 2.51
C GLY A 126 -17.59 -5.44 2.41
N GLY A 127 -16.90 -5.03 3.48
CA GLY A 127 -16.06 -3.84 3.47
C GLY A 127 -14.87 -3.99 2.51
N HIS A 128 -14.13 -5.09 2.61
CA HIS A 128 -13.00 -5.37 1.72
C HIS A 128 -13.43 -5.44 0.25
N LEU A 129 -14.56 -6.11 -0.04
CA LEU A 129 -15.12 -6.20 -1.40
C LEU A 129 -15.50 -4.82 -1.97
N THR A 130 -16.09 -3.95 -1.15
CA THR A 130 -16.41 -2.58 -1.57
C THR A 130 -15.16 -1.81 -1.97
N ASN A 131 -14.07 -1.95 -1.21
CA ASN A 131 -12.80 -1.29 -1.53
C ASN A 131 -12.19 -1.81 -2.83
N ILE A 132 -12.26 -3.12 -3.07
CA ILE A 132 -11.78 -3.74 -4.32
C ILE A 132 -12.56 -3.20 -5.52
N ILE A 133 -13.89 -3.15 -5.44
CA ILE A 133 -14.75 -2.63 -6.52
C ILE A 133 -14.38 -1.18 -6.84
N VAL A 134 -14.26 -0.32 -5.82
CA VAL A 134 -13.89 1.09 -6.03
C VAL A 134 -12.48 1.23 -6.62
N ALA A 135 -11.53 0.37 -6.22
CA ALA A 135 -10.20 0.36 -6.82
C ALA A 135 -10.21 -0.08 -8.29
N GLN A 136 -11.08 -1.02 -8.66
CA GLN A 136 -11.26 -1.45 -10.05
C GLN A 136 -11.91 -0.34 -10.90
N GLU A 137 -12.97 0.30 -10.41
CA GLU A 137 -13.59 1.45 -11.08
C GLU A 137 -12.57 2.59 -11.29
N PHE A 138 -11.67 2.79 -10.32
CA PHE A 138 -10.57 3.74 -10.46
C PHE A 138 -9.62 3.37 -11.61
N GLN A 139 -9.27 2.09 -11.76
CA GLN A 139 -8.41 1.61 -12.85
C GLN A 139 -9.08 1.81 -14.21
N ASP A 140 -10.39 1.58 -14.32
CA ASP A 140 -11.14 1.82 -15.55
C ASP A 140 -11.12 3.29 -15.96
N LEU A 141 -11.35 4.21 -15.00
CA LEU A 141 -11.27 5.65 -15.22
C LEU A 141 -9.84 6.09 -15.59
N ALA A 142 -8.83 5.49 -14.96
CA ALA A 142 -7.43 5.74 -15.30
C ALA A 142 -7.10 5.30 -16.73
N GLY A 143 -7.55 4.11 -17.12
CA GLY A 143 -7.36 3.60 -18.48
C GLY A 143 -8.00 4.49 -19.53
N GLN A 144 -9.19 5.05 -19.26
CA GLN A 144 -9.82 6.04 -20.13
C GLN A 144 -8.97 7.32 -20.24
N SER A 145 -8.48 7.83 -19.10
CA SER A 145 -7.65 9.03 -19.05
C SER A 145 -6.33 8.86 -19.81
N ILE A 146 -5.69 7.70 -19.68
CA ILE A 146 -4.48 7.34 -20.44
C ILE A 146 -4.77 7.32 -21.95
N ARG A 147 -5.85 6.66 -22.39
CA ARG A 147 -6.23 6.62 -23.81
C ARG A 147 -6.47 8.01 -24.38
N HIS A 148 -7.15 8.88 -23.62
CA HIS A 148 -7.34 10.28 -24.02
C HIS A 148 -6.01 11.03 -24.12
N ALA A 149 -5.10 10.83 -23.18
CA ALA A 149 -3.81 11.50 -23.15
C ALA A 149 -2.91 11.05 -24.31
N LEU A 150 -2.86 9.75 -24.59
CA LEU A 150 -2.14 9.21 -25.73
C LEU A 150 -2.69 9.76 -27.05
N LYS A 151 -4.02 9.84 -27.21
CA LYS A 151 -4.63 10.44 -28.41
C LYS A 151 -4.27 11.93 -28.56
N ALA A 152 -4.24 12.68 -27.46
CA ALA A 152 -3.84 14.09 -27.46
C ALA A 152 -2.35 14.26 -27.78
N LEU A 153 -1.49 13.39 -27.23
CA LEU A 153 -0.06 13.37 -27.48
C LEU A 153 0.25 13.12 -28.96
N VAL A 154 -0.31 12.05 -29.52
CA VAL A 154 -0.15 11.70 -30.95
C VAL A 154 -0.72 12.81 -31.84
N GLY A 155 -1.88 13.37 -31.49
CA GLY A 155 -2.45 14.50 -32.21
C GLY A 155 -1.55 15.74 -32.19
N ALA A 156 -0.94 16.06 -31.05
CA ALA A 156 0.00 17.17 -30.94
C ALA A 156 1.24 16.94 -31.80
N ILE A 157 1.82 15.73 -31.78
CA ILE A 157 2.98 15.36 -32.61
C ILE A 157 2.65 15.43 -34.11
N ILE A 158 1.55 14.82 -34.56
CA ILE A 158 1.16 14.79 -35.98
C ILE A 158 0.79 16.19 -36.49
N VAL A 159 0.04 16.98 -35.71
CA VAL A 159 -0.30 18.36 -36.09
C VAL A 159 0.95 19.25 -36.18
N THR A 160 2.00 18.96 -35.40
CA THR A 160 3.30 19.65 -35.51
C THR A 160 4.15 19.22 -36.70
N GLU A 161 3.93 18.02 -37.27
CA GLU A 161 4.61 17.54 -38.49
C GLU A 161 3.89 17.94 -39.78
N GLY A 162 2.56 18.11 -39.76
CA GLY A 162 1.71 18.31 -40.94
C GLY A 162 1.60 19.73 -41.53
N GLY A 163 2.26 20.74 -40.94
CA GLY A 163 2.29 22.11 -41.48
C GLY A 163 1.13 23.02 -41.05
N GLY A 164 1.42 23.95 -40.12
CA GLY A 164 0.56 25.06 -39.70
C GLY A 164 1.33 25.98 -38.73
N PRO A 165 1.05 27.31 -38.68
CA PRO A 165 2.04 28.33 -38.37
C PRO A 165 2.20 28.57 -36.87
N THR A 166 3.30 28.06 -36.28
CA THR A 166 4.35 28.82 -35.56
C THR A 166 5.31 27.82 -34.89
N GLU A 167 6.62 28.06 -35.02
CA GLU A 167 7.68 27.17 -34.55
C GLU A 167 7.81 27.04 -33.02
N GLU A 168 7.00 27.76 -32.24
CA GLU A 168 7.16 27.94 -30.79
C GLU A 168 6.72 26.73 -29.94
N GLY A 169 6.16 25.67 -30.56
CA GLY A 169 5.73 24.44 -29.88
C GLY A 169 6.39 23.15 -30.38
N ARG A 170 7.37 23.25 -31.28
CA ARG A 170 8.04 22.08 -31.86
C ARG A 170 8.98 21.45 -30.84
N LEU A 171 8.72 20.20 -30.47
CA LEU A 171 9.74 19.39 -29.81
C LEU A 171 10.79 19.04 -30.85
N SER A 172 12.05 19.26 -30.49
CA SER A 172 13.16 18.73 -31.27
C SER A 172 13.12 17.20 -31.28
N GLN A 173 13.68 16.58 -32.31
CA GLN A 173 13.81 15.12 -32.43
C GLN A 173 14.37 14.47 -31.16
N ASN A 174 15.37 15.12 -30.52
CA ASN A 174 15.98 14.66 -29.27
C ASN A 174 15.01 14.70 -28.07
N GLU A 175 14.10 15.67 -28.05
CA GLU A 175 13.07 15.76 -27.02
C GLU A 175 11.96 14.74 -27.26
N VAL A 176 11.62 14.45 -28.51
CA VAL A 176 10.70 13.36 -28.88
C VAL A 176 11.28 12.01 -28.47
N ASP A 177 12.56 11.76 -28.79
CA ASP A 177 13.25 10.52 -28.41
C ASP A 177 13.38 10.37 -26.90
N SER A 178 13.67 11.45 -26.17
CA SER A 178 13.67 11.42 -24.69
C SER A 178 12.27 11.16 -24.13
N LEU A 179 11.23 11.77 -24.71
CA LEU A 179 9.85 11.57 -24.27
C LEU A 179 9.41 10.11 -24.49
N LEU A 180 9.73 9.53 -25.66
CA LEU A 180 9.45 8.14 -25.98
C LEU A 180 10.17 7.19 -25.04
N LYS A 181 11.42 7.50 -24.67
CA LYS A 181 12.22 6.69 -23.74
C LYS A 181 11.72 6.77 -22.30
N ASP A 182 11.17 7.91 -21.89
CA ASP A 182 10.54 8.09 -20.57
C ASP A 182 9.14 7.46 -20.50
N LEU A 183 8.39 7.44 -21.61
CA LEU A 183 7.04 6.84 -21.71
C LEU A 183 7.06 5.33 -21.98
N MET A 184 8.12 4.80 -22.58
CA MET A 184 8.33 3.37 -22.83
C MET A 184 9.70 2.95 -22.28
N PRO A 185 9.77 2.51 -21.00
CA PRO A 185 10.97 1.86 -20.46
C PRO A 185 11.23 0.48 -21.09
#